data_AF-A0A9X3G2D2-F1
#
_entry.id   AF-A0A9X3G2D2-F1
#
_cell.length_a   1.000
_cell.length_b   1.000
_cell.length_c   1.000
_cell.angle_alpha   90.00
_cell.angle_beta   90.00
_cell.angle_gamma   90.00
#
_symmetry.space_group_name_H-M   'P 1'
#
loop_
_entity.id
_entity.type
_entity.pdbx_description
1 polymer ?
#
loop_
_entity_poly.entity_id
_entity_poly.type
_entity_poly.pdbx_seq_one_letter_code
_entity_poly.pdbx_strand_id
1 'polypeptide(L)'
;MAFGRQKAGDNQSDDGNMVPEAEVRAIVEAAIRARDSGRRIFTCSVTVEFTTGSGLGMGGKRSTQVRRWDPAVMIEEVEALGWRLEHLDHVWEQTEHNNALGGAAMIRGLTVAHLLFRMGERP
;
A
#
# COMPACT_ATOMS: atom_id res chain seq x y z
N MET A 1 -37.25 23.01 4.48
CA MET A 1 -36.38 21.82 4.41
C MET A 1 -35.08 22.25 3.75
N ALA A 2 -33.96 22.25 4.46
CA ALA A 2 -32.65 22.61 3.92
C ALA A 2 -31.73 21.40 4.03
N PHE A 3 -31.43 20.78 2.90
CA PHE A 3 -30.44 19.71 2.81
C PHE A 3 -29.04 20.35 2.77
N GLY A 4 -28.32 20.25 3.89
CA GLY A 4 -26.91 20.60 3.97
C GLY A 4 -26.09 19.65 3.10
N ARG A 5 -25.48 20.20 2.04
CA ARG A 5 -24.48 19.52 1.21
C ARG A 5 -23.25 19.29 2.10
N GLN A 6 -23.06 18.07 2.60
CA GLN A 6 -21.81 17.67 3.24
C GLN A 6 -20.70 17.80 2.19
N LYS A 7 -19.73 18.68 2.47
CA LYS A 7 -18.50 18.81 1.69
C LYS A 7 -17.85 17.43 1.62
N ALA A 8 -17.75 16.90 0.40
CA ALA A 8 -16.89 15.78 0.09
C ALA A 8 -15.46 16.11 0.51
N GLY A 9 -14.76 15.05 0.92
CA GLY A 9 -13.56 15.07 1.74
C GLY A 9 -12.44 15.95 1.19
N ASP A 10 -11.60 16.36 2.14
CA ASP A 10 -10.33 17.01 1.93
C ASP A 10 -9.59 16.40 0.75
N ASN A 11 -9.50 17.19 -0.32
CA ASN A 11 -8.60 16.95 -1.44
C ASN A 11 -7.20 17.36 -0.94
N GLN A 12 -6.62 16.51 -0.08
CA GLN A 12 -5.25 16.67 0.39
C GLN A 12 -4.34 16.15 -0.71
N SER A 13 -3.57 17.05 -1.29
CA SER A 13 -2.63 16.84 -2.39
C SER A 13 -1.77 15.59 -2.18
N ASP A 14 -1.68 14.75 -3.22
CA ASP A 14 -1.05 13.42 -3.27
C ASP A 14 0.49 13.38 -3.07
N ASP A 15 1.16 14.51 -2.86
CA ASP A 15 2.63 14.54 -2.73
C ASP A 15 3.15 14.06 -1.35
N GLY A 16 2.27 13.90 -0.36
CA GLY A 16 2.66 13.68 1.05
C GLY A 16 2.80 12.22 1.49
N ASN A 17 2.37 11.27 0.66
CA ASN A 17 2.12 9.90 1.08
C ASN A 17 2.77 8.90 0.10
N MET A 18 4.03 9.09 -0.23
CA MET A 18 4.76 8.14 -1.07
C MET A 18 5.17 6.90 -0.28
N VAL A 19 5.27 5.76 -0.96
CA VAL A 19 5.94 4.57 -0.40
C VAL A 19 7.32 4.96 0.13
N PRO A 20 7.72 4.52 1.34
CA PRO A 20 9.03 4.86 1.89
C PRO A 20 10.18 4.54 0.93
N GLU A 21 11.10 5.49 0.74
CA GLU A 21 12.22 5.37 -0.22
C GLU A 21 13.05 4.08 -0.02
N ALA A 22 13.21 3.64 1.24
CA ALA A 22 13.90 2.39 1.55
C ALA A 22 13.19 1.15 0.96
N GLU A 23 11.85 1.14 0.96
CA GLU A 23 11.06 0.06 0.34
C GLU A 23 11.15 0.13 -1.19
N VAL A 24 11.04 1.34 -1.76
CA VAL A 24 11.19 1.58 -3.21
C VAL A 24 12.54 1.06 -3.69
N ARG A 25 13.63 1.47 -3.03
CA ARG A 25 14.99 1.06 -3.37
C ARG A 25 15.17 -0.46 -3.33
N ALA A 26 14.63 -1.14 -2.32
CA ALA A 26 14.73 -2.58 -2.20
C ALA A 26 14.03 -3.31 -3.37
N ILE A 27 12.86 -2.81 -3.79
CA ILE A 27 12.11 -3.34 -4.93
C ILE A 27 12.87 -3.10 -6.24
N VAL A 28 13.40 -1.90 -6.46
CA VAL A 28 14.16 -1.54 -7.66
C VAL A 28 15.42 -2.39 -7.80
N GLU A 29 16.19 -2.56 -6.72
CA GLU A 29 17.35 -3.46 -6.72
C GLU A 29 16.97 -4.91 -7.01
N ALA A 30 15.81 -5.37 -6.52
CA ALA A 30 15.29 -6.70 -6.85
C ALA A 30 14.88 -6.82 -8.33
N ALA A 31 14.28 -5.77 -8.90
CA ALA A 31 13.91 -5.71 -10.32
C ALA A 31 15.14 -5.77 -11.23
N ILE A 32 16.24 -5.07 -10.87
CA ILE A 32 17.54 -5.14 -11.56
C ILE A 32 18.08 -6.56 -11.51
N ARG A 33 18.19 -7.16 -10.31
CA ARG A 33 18.69 -8.54 -10.15
C ARG A 33 17.85 -9.55 -10.92
N ALA A 34 16.53 -9.40 -10.93
CA ALA A 34 15.64 -10.26 -11.70
C ALA A 34 15.94 -10.16 -13.20
N ARG A 35 16.15 -8.95 -13.72
CA ARG A 35 16.51 -8.71 -15.12
C ARG A 35 17.88 -9.31 -15.46
N ASP A 36 18.88 -9.08 -14.62
CA ASP A 36 20.24 -9.61 -14.82
C ASP A 36 20.26 -11.15 -14.81
N SER A 37 19.36 -11.76 -14.03
CA SER A 37 19.17 -13.22 -14.03
C SER A 37 18.37 -13.75 -15.23
N GLY A 38 17.95 -12.89 -16.16
CA GLY A 38 17.22 -13.27 -17.37
C GLY A 38 15.73 -13.57 -17.15
N ARG A 39 15.14 -13.18 -16.02
CA ARG A 39 13.71 -13.39 -15.75
C ARG A 39 12.86 -12.56 -16.71
N ARG A 40 11.74 -13.14 -17.12
CA ARG A 40 10.71 -12.47 -17.95
C ARG A 40 9.54 -11.92 -17.14
N ILE A 41 9.41 -12.35 -15.89
CA ILE A 41 8.38 -11.94 -14.96
C ILE A 41 9.07 -11.51 -13.66
N PHE A 42 8.64 -10.39 -13.12
CA PHE A 42 9.03 -9.88 -11.82
C PHE A 42 7.78 -9.56 -11.02
N THR A 43 7.72 -10.01 -9.77
CA THR A 43 6.58 -9.76 -8.88
C THR A 43 7.09 -9.09 -7.62
N CYS A 44 6.39 -8.07 -7.15
CA CYS A 44 6.67 -7.44 -5.86
C CYS A 44 5.36 -7.11 -5.13
N SER A 45 5.49 -6.77 -3.87
CA SER A 45 4.37 -6.36 -3.03
C SER A 45 4.79 -5.19 -2.16
N VAL A 46 3.91 -4.21 -1.99
CA VAL A 46 4.17 -3.02 -1.18
C VAL A 46 2.98 -2.71 -0.30
N THR A 47 3.22 -2.26 0.93
CA THR A 47 2.10 -1.83 1.78
C THR A 47 1.61 -0.49 1.27
N VAL A 48 0.31 -0.38 1.01
CA VAL A 48 -0.33 0.85 0.52
C VAL A 48 -1.36 1.40 1.48
N GLU A 49 -1.78 0.62 2.47
CA GLU A 49 -2.60 1.14 3.55
C GLU A 49 -2.28 0.47 4.87
N PHE A 50 -2.28 1.25 5.93
CA PHE A 50 -2.18 0.77 7.30
C PHE A 50 -3.31 1.38 8.13
N THR A 51 -4.04 0.51 8.81
CA THR A 51 -5.12 0.88 9.71
C THR A 51 -4.84 0.34 11.10
N THR A 52 -4.83 1.22 12.09
CA THR A 52 -4.84 0.85 13.51
C THR A 52 -6.10 1.38 14.16
N GLY A 53 -6.89 0.47 14.73
CA GLY A 53 -8.05 0.81 15.56
C GLY A 53 -7.96 0.14 16.92
N SER A 54 -8.38 0.86 17.97
CA SER A 54 -8.75 0.26 19.25
C SER A 54 -10.28 0.33 19.38
N GLY A 55 -10.93 -0.78 19.74
CA GLY A 55 -12.32 -0.70 20.17
C GLY A 55 -13.21 -1.89 19.84
N LEU A 56 -13.20 -2.87 20.74
CA LEU A 56 -14.41 -3.62 21.08
C LEU A 56 -14.74 -3.34 22.57
N GLY A 57 -15.03 -2.08 22.88
CA GLY A 57 -15.45 -1.64 24.21
C GLY A 57 -16.28 -0.36 24.09
N MET A 58 -17.52 -0.38 24.60
CA MET A 58 -18.50 0.71 24.48
C MET A 58 -17.90 2.06 24.94
N GLY A 59 -17.68 3.00 24.01
CA GLY A 59 -17.38 4.40 24.34
C GLY A 59 -15.96 4.89 24.05
N GLY A 60 -15.04 4.05 23.57
CA GLY A 60 -13.70 4.51 23.14
C GLY A 60 -13.77 5.39 21.88
N LYS A 61 -13.22 6.59 21.92
CA LYS A 61 -13.07 7.46 20.73
C LYS A 61 -12.27 6.69 19.67
N ARG A 62 -12.88 6.43 18.53
CA ARG A 62 -12.28 5.73 17.38
C ARG A 62 -11.17 6.58 16.79
N SER A 63 -9.94 6.46 17.28
CA SER A 63 -8.77 7.01 16.58
C SER A 63 -8.30 5.98 15.56
N THR A 64 -9.03 5.85 14.45
CA THR A 64 -8.52 5.08 13.30
C THR A 64 -7.45 5.94 12.64
N GLN A 65 -6.18 5.58 12.81
CA GLN A 65 -5.13 6.15 11.98
C GLN A 65 -5.12 5.36 10.68
N VAL A 66 -5.40 6.05 9.57
CA VAL A 66 -5.26 5.52 8.22
C VAL A 66 -4.04 6.19 7.62
N ARG A 67 -3.02 5.41 7.29
CA ARG A 67 -1.93 5.86 6.42
C ARG A 67 -2.11 5.19 5.09
N ARG A 68 -2.10 5.97 4.02
CA ARG A 68 -2.11 5.46 2.64
C ARG A 68 -0.79 5.81 2.01
N TRP A 69 -0.24 4.89 1.23
CA TRP A 69 0.95 5.12 0.43
C TRP A 69 0.61 4.95 -1.05
N ASP A 70 1.05 5.90 -1.86
CA ASP A 70 0.96 5.85 -3.32
C ASP A 70 2.18 5.12 -3.90
N PRO A 71 2.00 3.97 -4.57
CA PRO A 71 3.08 3.24 -5.23
C PRO A 71 3.48 3.80 -6.60
N ALA A 72 2.85 4.87 -7.10
CA ALA A 72 3.06 5.39 -8.46
C ALA A 72 4.54 5.58 -8.81
N VAL A 73 5.31 6.29 -7.96
CA VAL A 73 6.74 6.54 -8.22
C VAL A 73 7.56 5.25 -8.23
N MET A 74 7.22 4.28 -7.37
CA MET A 74 7.89 2.98 -7.39
C MET A 74 7.61 2.21 -8.69
N ILE A 75 6.38 2.27 -9.19
CA ILE A 75 6.00 1.66 -10.47
C ILE A 75 6.79 2.33 -11.61
N GLU A 76 6.85 3.66 -11.65
CA GLU A 76 7.60 4.40 -12.66
C GLU A 76 9.09 4.04 -12.67
N GLU A 77 9.73 3.91 -11.51
CA GLU A 77 11.13 3.49 -11.42
C GLU A 77 11.36 2.07 -11.94
N VAL A 78 10.45 1.14 -11.63
CA VAL A 78 10.53 -0.24 -12.14
C VAL A 78 10.30 -0.27 -13.65
N GLU A 79 9.36 0.51 -14.18
CA GLU A 79 9.10 0.60 -15.61
C GLU A 79 10.26 1.25 -16.38
N ALA A 80 10.95 2.23 -15.81
CA ALA A 80 12.17 2.81 -16.38
C ALA A 80 13.30 1.78 -16.58
N LEU A 81 13.28 0.67 -15.82
CA LEU A 81 14.21 -0.46 -16.01
C LEU A 81 13.81 -1.41 -17.15
N GLY A 82 12.76 -1.10 -17.92
CA GLY A 82 12.27 -1.91 -19.02
C GLY A 82 11.31 -3.04 -18.61
N TRP A 83 10.80 -2.97 -17.38
CA TRP A 83 9.64 -3.75 -16.97
C TRP A 83 8.36 -3.02 -17.41
N ARG A 84 7.26 -3.76 -17.53
CA ARG A 84 5.93 -3.24 -17.83
C ARG A 84 4.97 -3.80 -16.81
N LEU A 85 4.21 -2.95 -16.13
CA LEU A 85 3.16 -3.41 -15.23
C LEU A 85 2.06 -4.12 -16.04
N GLU A 86 1.78 -5.38 -15.73
CA GLU A 86 0.67 -6.14 -16.34
C GLU A 86 -0.50 -6.29 -15.38
N HIS A 87 -0.24 -6.42 -14.08
CA HIS A 87 -1.28 -6.70 -13.11
C HIS A 87 -0.99 -6.01 -11.77
N LEU A 88 -2.05 -5.49 -11.16
CA LEU A 88 -2.04 -4.85 -9.86
C LEU A 88 -3.27 -5.30 -9.07
N ASP A 89 -3.04 -6.00 -7.97
CA ASP A 89 -4.09 -6.39 -7.02
C ASP A 89 -3.87 -5.74 -5.66
N HIS A 90 -4.96 -5.40 -4.99
CA HIS A 90 -4.93 -5.00 -3.58
C HIS A 90 -5.46 -6.13 -2.72
N VAL A 91 -4.62 -6.63 -1.82
CA VAL A 91 -4.98 -7.65 -0.85
C VAL A 91 -5.05 -7.01 0.53
N TRP A 92 -6.20 -7.15 1.18
CA TRP A 92 -6.34 -6.74 2.57
C TRP A 92 -5.94 -7.90 3.47
N GLU A 93 -4.94 -7.67 4.32
CA GLU A 93 -4.42 -8.61 5.29
C GLU A 93 -4.67 -8.10 6.71
N GLN A 94 -5.42 -8.89 7.49
CA GLN A 94 -5.57 -8.64 8.91
C GLN A 94 -4.39 -9.25 9.67
N THR A 95 -3.49 -8.41 10.15
CA THR A 95 -2.20 -8.90 10.65
C THR A 95 -2.14 -9.14 12.14
N GLU A 96 -2.97 -8.48 12.95
CA GLU A 96 -3.01 -8.72 14.40
C GLU A 96 -4.41 -8.60 15.02
N HIS A 97 -4.73 -9.59 15.87
CA HIS A 97 -5.77 -9.52 16.89
C HIS A 97 -5.09 -9.72 18.25
N ASN A 98 -4.67 -8.63 18.88
CA ASN A 98 -4.18 -8.69 20.25
C ASN A 98 -5.38 -8.66 21.21
N ASN A 99 -5.74 -9.82 21.75
CA ASN A 99 -6.57 -9.93 22.96
C ASN A 99 -5.70 -9.55 24.16
N ALA A 100 -5.54 -8.25 24.42
CA ALA A 100 -4.93 -7.81 25.67
C ALA A 100 -5.87 -8.12 26.84
N LEU A 101 -5.37 -8.82 27.87
CA LEU A 101 -6.01 -8.94 29.18
C LEU A 101 -6.39 -7.54 29.66
N GLY A 102 -7.69 -7.20 29.68
CA GLY A 102 -8.19 -5.87 30.05
C GLY A 102 -9.20 -5.24 29.09
N GLY A 103 -9.54 -5.87 27.96
CA GLY A 103 -10.75 -5.52 27.18
C GLY A 103 -10.58 -4.49 26.06
N ALA A 104 -9.35 -4.15 25.66
CA ALA A 104 -9.09 -3.34 24.47
C ALA A 104 -8.44 -4.21 23.38
N ALA A 105 -9.25 -4.71 22.44
CA ALA A 105 -8.73 -5.29 21.21
C ALA A 105 -8.13 -4.17 20.33
N MET A 106 -6.85 -4.29 20.00
CA MET A 106 -6.24 -3.52 18.92
C MET A 106 -6.27 -4.37 17.65
N ILE A 107 -6.94 -3.84 16.63
CA ILE A 107 -6.98 -4.44 15.29
C ILE A 107 -5.98 -3.67 14.43
N ARG A 108 -5.02 -4.40 13.86
CA ARG A 108 -4.13 -3.90 12.81
C ARG A 108 -4.56 -4.51 11.48
N GLY A 109 -4.95 -3.67 10.53
CA GLY A 109 -5.22 -4.06 9.15
C GLY A 109 -4.17 -3.46 8.23
N LEU A 110 -3.60 -4.27 7.37
CA LEU A 110 -2.66 -3.87 6.32
C LEU A 110 -3.35 -4.09 4.95
N THR A 111 -3.21 -3.15 4.04
CA THR A 111 -3.52 -3.38 2.62
C THR A 111 -2.21 -3.40 1.86
N VAL A 112 -1.97 -4.49 1.14
CA VAL A 112 -0.77 -4.73 0.36
C VAL A 112 -1.15 -4.71 -1.12
N ALA A 113 -0.47 -3.89 -1.91
CA ALA A 113 -0.56 -3.93 -3.37
C ALA A 113 0.43 -4.98 -3.91
N HIS A 114 -0.08 -6.00 -4.58
CA HIS A 114 0.70 -6.99 -5.30
C HIS A 114 0.80 -6.59 -6.76
N LEU A 115 2.02 -6.51 -7.27
CA LEU A 115 2.35 -6.02 -8.59
C LEU A 115 3.05 -7.12 -9.38
N LEU A 116 2.59 -7.35 -10.60
CA LEU A 116 3.25 -8.24 -11.56
C LEU A 116 3.71 -7.41 -12.75
N PHE A 117 5.01 -7.51 -12.99
CA PHE A 117 5.69 -6.90 -14.11
C PHE A 117 6.16 -7.95 -15.09
N ARG A 118 6.03 -7.66 -16.38
CA ARG A 118 6.61 -8.43 -17.47
C ARG A 118 7.72 -7.63 -18.13
N MET A 119 8.75 -8.31 -18.62
CA MET A 119 9.77 -7.63 -19.42
C MET A 119 9.10 -7.02 -20.66
N GLY A 120 9.27 -5.71 -20.87
CA GLY A 120 8.77 -5.03 -22.06
C GLY A 120 9.39 -5.65 -23.31
N GLU A 121 8.59 -5.82 -24.36
CA GLU A 121 9.12 -6.14 -25.68
C GLU A 121 9.99 -4.95 -26.11
N ARG A 122 11.28 -5.21 -26.36
CA ARG A 122 12.15 -4.21 -26.97
C ARG A 122 11.56 -3.90 -28.35
N PRO A 123 11.36 -2.61 -28.73
CA PRO A 123 11.05 -2.27 -30.12
C PRO A 123 12.16 -2.73 -31.06
#